data_AF-A0A5N8WK50-F1
#
_entry.id   AF-A0A5N8WK50-F1
#
_cell.length_a   1.000
_cell.length_b   1.000
_cell.length_c   1.000
_cell.angle_alpha   90.00
_cell.angle_beta   90.00
_cell.angle_gamma   90.00
#
_symmetry.space_group_name_H-M   'P 1'
#
loop_
_entity.id
_entity.type
_entity.pdbx_description
1 polymer ?
#
loop_
_entity_poly.entity_id
_entity_poly.type
_entity_poly.pdbx_seq_one_letter_code
_entity_poly.pdbx_strand_id
1 'polypeptide(L)'
;MTMTPEQARIKANELLAALYAHVTDWNEAVLDQAVLAIAGGNRPFSANDLWAIVPELGRGTAGLYFSCLAKRRQPKVLVKVGDEPSVNPKAHGKPVNLYLITAEGRKFIEERRSARTQRKAAAA
;
A
#
# COMPACT_ATOMS: atom_id res chain seq x y z
N MET A 1 -6.14 26.78 21.35
CA MET A 1 -6.80 25.84 22.29
C MET A 1 -6.20 24.47 22.10
N THR A 2 -5.67 23.88 23.16
CA THR A 2 -5.04 22.55 23.16
C THR A 2 -6.15 21.49 23.22
N MET A 3 -6.17 20.52 22.29
CA MET A 3 -7.15 19.43 22.31
C MET A 3 -6.97 18.57 23.57
N THR A 4 -8.07 18.10 24.16
CA THR A 4 -8.00 17.09 25.20
C THR A 4 -7.54 15.74 24.62
N PRO A 5 -6.96 14.84 25.42
CA PRO A 5 -6.57 13.50 24.94
C PRO A 5 -7.72 12.74 24.25
N GLU A 6 -8.94 12.89 24.77
CA GLU A 6 -10.13 12.24 24.21
C GLU A 6 -10.53 12.84 22.86
N GLN A 7 -10.49 14.17 22.72
CA GLN A 7 -10.72 14.83 21.43
C GLN A 7 -9.65 14.45 20.40
N ALA A 8 -8.38 14.33 20.83
CA ALA A 8 -7.30 13.88 19.97
C ALA A 8 -7.52 12.43 19.48
N ARG A 9 -8.01 11.55 20.36
CA ARG A 9 -8.37 10.17 20.02
C ARG A 9 -9.53 10.08 19.02
N ILE A 10 -10.60 10.85 19.22
CA ILE A 10 -11.74 10.91 18.29
C ILE A 10 -11.27 11.38 16.92
N LYS A 11 -10.53 12.50 16.86
CA LYS A 11 -9.99 13.04 15.61
C LYS A 11 -9.04 12.06 14.90
N ALA A 12 -8.23 11.32 15.65
CA ALA A 12 -7.37 10.27 15.09
C ALA A 12 -8.20 9.12 14.49
N ASN A 13 -9.29 8.71 15.14
CA ASN A 13 -10.19 7.66 14.64
C ASN A 13 -10.96 8.13 13.40
N GLU A 14 -11.43 9.37 13.37
CA GLU A 14 -12.07 9.97 12.18
C GLU A 14 -11.09 10.02 11.01
N LEU A 15 -9.83 10.41 11.27
CA LEU A 15 -8.77 10.41 10.26
C LEU A 15 -8.48 9.00 9.75
N LEU A 16 -8.43 8.00 10.64
CA LEU A 16 -8.28 6.59 10.26
C LEU A 16 -9.45 6.11 9.41
N ALA A 17 -10.69 6.42 9.79
CA ALA A 17 -11.89 6.09 9.03
C ALA A 17 -11.89 6.74 7.63
N ALA A 18 -11.51 8.01 7.54
CA ALA A 18 -11.35 8.72 6.28
C ALA A 18 -10.27 8.07 5.40
N LEU A 19 -9.14 7.62 5.97
CA LEU A 19 -8.09 6.91 5.24
C LEU A 19 -8.59 5.60 4.60
N TYR A 20 -9.50 4.87 5.25
CA TYR A 20 -10.11 3.67 4.66
C TYR A 20 -11.02 3.99 3.47
N ALA A 21 -11.70 5.13 3.48
CA ALA A 21 -12.53 5.57 2.34
C ALA A 21 -11.71 5.97 1.10
N HIS A 22 -10.40 6.24 1.27
CA HIS A 22 -9.53 6.67 0.17
C HIS A 22 -8.93 5.53 -0.66
N VAL A 23 -9.02 4.25 -0.26
CA VAL A 23 -8.61 3.13 -1.13
C VAL A 23 -9.86 2.59 -1.81
N THR A 24 -10.25 3.22 -2.92
CA THR A 24 -11.32 2.72 -3.79
C THR A 24 -10.87 1.49 -4.57
N ASP A 25 -11.82 0.75 -5.16
CA ASP A 25 -11.51 -0.35 -6.09
C ASP A 25 -10.57 0.09 -7.24
N TRP A 26 -10.70 1.33 -7.69
CA TRP A 26 -9.82 1.93 -8.69
C TRP A 26 -8.40 2.13 -8.14
N ASN A 27 -8.27 2.77 -6.98
CA ASN A 27 -6.97 3.02 -6.36
C ASN A 27 -6.26 1.71 -6.07
N GLU A 28 -7.01 0.71 -5.60
CA GLU A 28 -6.52 -0.64 -5.37
C GLU A 28 -6.02 -1.30 -6.66
N ALA A 29 -6.73 -1.14 -7.78
CA ALA A 29 -6.33 -1.67 -9.08
C ALA A 29 -5.08 -1.00 -9.66
N VAL A 30 -4.92 0.32 -9.46
CA VAL A 30 -3.72 1.05 -9.87
C VAL A 30 -2.52 0.63 -9.02
N LEU A 31 -2.70 0.52 -7.71
CA LEU A 31 -1.63 0.10 -6.79
C LEU A 31 -1.19 -1.36 -7.01
N ASP A 32 -2.11 -2.26 -7.36
CA ASP A 32 -1.77 -3.63 -7.77
C ASP A 32 -0.85 -3.66 -9.00
N GLN A 33 -1.15 -2.82 -10.00
CA GLN A 33 -0.32 -2.71 -11.20
C GLN A 33 1.07 -2.15 -10.86
N ALA A 34 1.13 -1.11 -10.02
CA ALA A 34 2.38 -0.52 -9.57
C ALA A 34 3.26 -1.55 -8.83
N VAL A 35 2.69 -2.30 -7.88
CA VAL A 35 3.45 -3.35 -7.16
C VAL A 35 3.99 -4.41 -8.11
N LEU A 36 3.17 -4.92 -9.04
CA LEU A 36 3.63 -5.95 -9.98
C LEU A 36 4.75 -5.45 -10.89
N ALA A 37 4.69 -4.18 -11.31
CA ALA A 37 5.72 -3.55 -12.13
C ALA A 37 7.02 -3.34 -11.35
N ILE A 38 6.94 -2.78 -10.13
CA ILE A 38 8.10 -2.51 -9.27
C ILE A 38 8.81 -3.81 -8.89
N ALA A 39 8.03 -4.81 -8.47
CA ALA A 39 8.56 -6.08 -7.99
C ALA A 39 8.97 -7.04 -9.12
N GLY A 40 8.95 -6.58 -10.38
CA GLY A 40 9.45 -7.33 -11.53
C GLY A 40 10.90 -7.79 -11.33
N GLY A 41 11.22 -9.00 -11.82
CA GLY A 41 12.58 -9.53 -11.70
C GLY A 41 13.05 -9.82 -10.27
N ASN A 42 12.12 -9.98 -9.32
CA ASN A 42 12.43 -10.19 -7.90
C ASN A 42 13.25 -9.04 -7.28
N ARG A 43 13.00 -7.80 -7.74
CA ARG A 43 13.62 -6.59 -7.20
C ARG A 43 13.04 -6.27 -5.80
N PRO A 44 13.88 -6.01 -4.79
CA PRO A 44 13.44 -5.44 -3.51
C PRO A 44 12.87 -4.02 -3.68
N PHE A 45 11.83 -3.70 -2.93
CA PHE A 45 11.15 -2.41 -3.00
C PHE A 45 10.54 -2.00 -1.66
N SER A 46 10.27 -0.72 -1.50
CA SER A 46 9.69 -0.14 -0.30
C SER A 46 8.48 0.76 -0.61
N ALA A 47 7.92 1.36 0.44
CA ALA A 47 6.91 2.39 0.28
C ALA A 47 7.43 3.63 -0.48
N ASN A 48 8.75 3.87 -0.52
CA ASN A 48 9.34 4.96 -1.29
C ASN A 48 9.11 4.75 -2.81
N ASP A 49 9.33 3.54 -3.33
CA ASP A 49 9.13 3.22 -4.76
C ASP A 49 7.66 3.40 -5.17
N LEU A 50 6.74 2.97 -4.30
CA LEU A 50 5.31 3.06 -4.58
C LEU A 50 4.86 4.53 -4.70
N TRP A 51 5.38 5.42 -3.85
CA TRP A 51 5.09 6.86 -3.95
C TRP A 51 5.60 7.49 -5.24
N ALA A 52 6.75 7.03 -5.73
CA ALA A 52 7.34 7.57 -6.94
C ALA A 52 6.51 7.24 -8.19
N ILE A 53 5.79 6.11 -8.19
CA ILE A 53 5.03 5.64 -9.36
C ILE A 53 3.58 6.12 -9.37
N VAL A 54 2.96 6.33 -8.20
CA VAL A 54 1.57 6.83 -8.09
C VAL A 54 1.47 8.11 -7.25
N PRO A 55 2.20 9.18 -7.60
CA PRO A 55 2.22 10.41 -6.79
C PRO A 55 0.83 11.04 -6.60
N GLU A 56 -0.06 10.88 -7.58
CA GLU A 56 -1.42 11.42 -7.60
C GLU A 56 -2.37 10.76 -6.58
N LEU A 57 -2.15 9.51 -6.19
CA LEU A 57 -2.96 8.82 -5.18
C LEU A 57 -2.64 9.29 -3.75
N GLY A 58 -1.53 9.99 -3.58
CA GLY A 58 -1.06 10.50 -2.30
C GLY A 58 -0.43 9.43 -1.40
N ARG A 59 0.45 9.90 -0.51
CA ARG A 59 1.26 9.05 0.39
C ARG A 59 0.42 8.24 1.37
N GLY A 60 -0.72 8.79 1.82
CA GLY A 60 -1.62 8.12 2.78
C GLY A 60 -2.24 6.85 2.19
N THR A 61 -2.81 6.96 0.99
CA THR A 61 -3.43 5.84 0.25
C THR A 61 -2.41 4.74 -0.05
N ALA A 62 -1.26 5.11 -0.62
CA ALA A 62 -0.18 4.17 -0.92
C ALA A 62 0.37 3.50 0.34
N GLY A 63 0.57 4.27 1.42
CA GLY A 63 1.04 3.75 2.70
C GLY A 63 0.06 2.78 3.35
N LEU A 64 -1.25 3.08 3.32
CA LEU A 64 -2.29 2.20 3.85
C LEU A 64 -2.33 0.88 3.08
N TYR A 65 -2.39 0.96 1.74
CA TYR A 65 -2.36 -0.21 0.87
C TYR A 65 -1.11 -1.09 1.12
N PHE A 66 0.07 -0.46 1.16
CA PHE A 66 1.32 -1.19 1.37
C PHE A 66 1.38 -1.85 2.75
N SER A 67 0.91 -1.16 3.79
CA SER A 67 0.76 -1.73 5.14
C SER A 67 -0.17 -2.94 5.14
N CYS A 68 -1.27 -2.93 4.37
CA CYS A 68 -2.15 -4.08 4.24
C CYS A 68 -1.44 -5.29 3.63
N LEU A 69 -0.65 -5.10 2.56
CA LEU A 69 0.14 -6.19 1.98
C LEU A 69 1.19 -6.72 2.96
N ALA A 70 1.94 -5.82 3.61
CA ALA A 70 3.04 -6.18 4.51
C ALA A 70 2.57 -6.93 5.78
N LYS A 71 1.37 -6.61 6.27
CA LYS A 71 0.79 -7.26 7.47
C LYS A 71 -0.03 -8.51 7.14
N ARG A 72 -0.30 -8.78 5.86
CA ARG A 72 -1.09 -9.96 5.45
C ARG A 72 -0.31 -11.23 5.72
N ARG A 73 -0.91 -12.14 6.50
CA ARG A 73 -0.30 -13.43 6.86
C ARG A 73 -0.63 -14.56 5.89
N GLN A 74 -1.81 -14.52 5.27
CA GLN A 74 -2.30 -15.57 4.36
C GLN A 74 -3.07 -14.98 3.17
N PRO A 75 -2.56 -15.12 1.92
CA PRO A 75 -1.18 -15.50 1.61
C PRO A 75 -0.18 -14.49 2.19
N LYS A 76 1.06 -14.94 2.42
CA LYS A 76 2.13 -14.03 2.85
C LYS A 76 2.61 -13.24 1.65
N VAL A 77 2.18 -11.98 1.50
CA VAL A 77 2.42 -11.23 0.26
C VAL A 77 3.85 -10.71 0.15
N LEU A 78 4.36 -10.14 1.24
CA LEU A 78 5.68 -9.50 1.28
C LEU A 78 6.57 -10.16 2.34
N VAL A 79 7.87 -10.24 2.05
CA VAL A 79 8.91 -10.67 2.99
C VAL A 79 9.90 -9.52 3.16
N LYS A 80 10.09 -9.08 4.41
CA LYS A 80 11.09 -8.05 4.71
C LYS A 80 12.49 -8.61 4.44
N VAL A 81 13.31 -7.85 3.73
CA VAL A 81 14.71 -8.20 3.39
C VAL A 81 15.73 -7.15 3.84
N GLY A 82 15.28 -5.99 4.32
CA GLY A 82 16.16 -4.94 4.82
C GLY A 82 15.39 -3.67 5.14
N ASP A 83 16.10 -2.55 5.11
CA ASP A 83 15.56 -1.21 5.26
C ASP A 83 16.38 -0.19 4.45
N GLU A 84 15.77 0.96 4.19
CA GLU A 84 16.40 2.10 3.53
C GLU A 84 15.87 3.42 4.12
N PRO A 85 16.56 4.56 3.96
CA PRO A 85 16.07 5.85 4.44
C PRO A 85 14.75 6.25 3.74
N SER A 86 13.81 6.84 4.50
CA SER A 86 12.60 7.39 3.90
C SER A 86 12.90 8.59 3.00
N VAL A 87 12.31 8.62 1.80
CA VAL A 87 12.33 9.79 0.91
C VAL A 87 11.31 10.87 1.32
N ASN A 88 10.55 10.66 2.41
CA ASN A 88 9.67 11.68 2.95
C ASN A 88 10.48 12.69 3.77
N PRO A 89 10.53 13.98 3.38
CA PRO A 89 11.27 14.99 4.14
C PRO A 89 10.74 15.14 5.58
N LYS A 90 9.44 14.90 5.80
CA LYS A 90 8.81 14.92 7.14
C LYS A 90 9.19 13.72 8.01
N ALA A 91 9.77 12.66 7.42
CA ALA A 91 10.19 11.49 8.17
C ALA A 91 11.58 11.65 8.79
N HIS A 92 12.30 12.75 8.48
CA HIS A 92 13.63 13.04 9.07
C HIS A 92 14.62 11.87 8.94
N GLY A 93 14.65 11.22 7.77
CA GLY A 93 15.59 10.12 7.51
C GLY A 93 15.26 8.80 8.23
N LYS A 94 14.11 8.69 8.91
CA LYS A 94 13.69 7.42 9.53
C LYS A 94 13.68 6.28 8.50
N PRO A 95 14.11 5.06 8.89
CA PRO A 95 14.14 3.93 7.99
C PRO A 95 12.73 3.49 7.59
N VAL A 96 12.58 3.03 6.36
CA VAL A 96 11.43 2.29 5.86
C VAL A 96 11.86 0.87 5.51
N ASN A 97 10.99 -0.10 5.76
CA ASN A 97 11.30 -1.50 5.48
C ASN A 97 11.35 -1.76 3.97
N LEU A 98 12.35 -2.54 3.55
CA LEU A 98 12.53 -3.04 2.19
C LEU A 98 11.98 -4.48 2.10
N TYR A 99 11.24 -4.79 1.05
CA TYR A 99 10.53 -6.06 0.88
C TYR A 99 10.78 -6.70 -0.48
N LEU A 100 10.73 -8.04 -0.51
CA LEU A 100 10.50 -8.82 -1.72
C LEU A 100 9.03 -9.26 -1.76
N ILE A 101 8.46 -9.31 -2.97
CA ILE A 101 7.18 -10.00 -3.19
C ILE A 101 7.42 -11.50 -3.17
N THR A 102 6.55 -12.25 -2.51
CA THR A 102 6.61 -13.71 -2.54
C THR A 102 5.93 -14.25 -3.81
N ALA A 103 6.18 -15.52 -4.16
CA ALA A 103 5.45 -16.17 -5.24
C ALA A 103 3.92 -16.19 -4.98
N GLU A 104 3.51 -16.51 -3.75
CA GLU A 104 2.09 -16.47 -3.34
C GLU A 104 1.51 -15.05 -3.40
N GLY A 105 2.30 -14.05 -3.01
CA GLY A 105 1.93 -12.65 -3.04
C GLY A 105 1.72 -12.14 -4.45
N ARG A 106 2.61 -12.51 -5.37
CA ARG A 106 2.47 -12.21 -6.80
C ARG A 106 1.18 -12.82 -7.34
N LYS A 107 0.97 -14.12 -7.09
CA LYS A 107 -0.25 -14.83 -7.51
C LYS A 107 -1.51 -14.16 -6.96
N PHE A 108 -1.52 -13.79 -5.69
CA PHE A 108 -2.63 -13.10 -5.05
C PHE A 108 -3.01 -11.77 -5.73
N ILE A 109 -2.01 -10.96 -6.09
CA ILE A 109 -2.24 -9.67 -6.76
C ILE A 109 -2.71 -9.89 -8.21
N GLU A 110 -2.16 -10.88 -8.91
CA GLU A 110 -2.58 -11.29 -10.26
C GLU A 110 -4.02 -11.83 -10.29
N GLU A 111 -4.41 -12.63 -9.29
CA GLU A 111 -5.78 -13.14 -9.10
C GLU A 111 -6.77 -11.99 -8.86
N ARG A 112 -6.42 -11.02 -8.01
CA ARG A 112 -7.24 -9.80 -7.79
C ARG A 112 -7.47 -9.04 -9.09
N ARG A 113 -6.42 -8.85 -9.90
CA ARG A 113 -6.50 -8.18 -11.20
C ARG A 113 -7.38 -8.96 -12.19
N SER A 114 -7.22 -10.28 -12.24
CA SER A 114 -8.04 -11.17 -13.07
C SER A 114 -9.52 -11.14 -12.67
N ALA A 115 -9.82 -11.18 -11.37
CA ALA A 115 -11.18 -11.13 -10.84
C ALA A 115 -11.89 -9.80 -11.17
N ARG A 116 -11.17 -8.66 -11.19
CA ARG A 116 -11.73 -7.38 -11.66
C ARG A 116 -12.05 -7.42 -13.15
N THR A 117 -11.17 -8.00 -13.95
CA THR A 117 -11.36 -8.12 -15.41
C THR A 117 -12.58 -9.00 -15.74
N GLN A 118 -12.74 -10.13 -15.04
CA GLN A 118 -13.90 -11.01 -15.18
C GLN A 118 -15.21 -10.31 -14.80
N ARG A 119 -15.23 -9.58 -13.67
CA ARG A 119 -16.41 -8.79 -13.26
C ARG A 119 -16.81 -7.76 -14.31
N LYS A 120 -15.85 -7.09 -14.94
CA LYS A 120 -16.12 -6.14 -16.04
C LYS A 120 -16.70 -6.85 -17.26
N ALA A 121 -16.18 -8.02 -17.62
CA ALA A 121 -16.68 -8.79 -18.76
C ALA A 121 -18.10 -9.35 -18.53
N ALA A 122 -18.45 -9.73 -17.30
CA ALA A 122 -19.78 -10.22 -16.97
C ALA A 122 -20.85 -9.11 -16.84
N ALA A 123 -20.42 -7.85 -16.70
CA ALA A 123 -21.30 -6.68 -16.62
C ALA A 123 -21.51 -5.98 -17.98
N ALA A 124 -20.83 -6.45 -19.03
CA ALA A 124 -20.96 -5.98 -20.41
C ALA A 124 -21.89 -6.90 -21.20
#